data_AF-A0A2N1XPL2-F1
#
_entry.id   AF-A0A2N1XPL2-F1
#
_cell.length_a   1.000
_cell.length_b   1.000
_cell.length_c   1.000
_cell.angle_alpha   90.00
_cell.angle_beta   90.00
_cell.angle_gamma   90.00
#
_symmetry.space_group_name_H-M   'P 1'
#
loop_
_entity.id
_entity.type
_entity.pdbx_description
1 polymer ?
#
loop_
_entity_poly.entity_id
_entity_poly.type
_entity_poly.pdbx_seq_one_letter_code
_entity_poly.pdbx_strand_id
1 'polypeptide(L)'
;MAYREHIQPTLKSSGESPQSYEFDLDTAIERIAHWLPAQAPIKDFVHHNTLHSVQHLPFHEGVALAAKMFGARSYLPLEDYQRRYQSDRIKDFAIAWALAHSDCTKQQQEQLRARLFEQDHRSHYPPVSLANHGIRSAWLTHLELDLNAQAHTVLFRLLSNFLDQGISRWSLPKEGEPFWDCVLRLAQNSLLPLYPLNEPGVRQ
;
A
#
# COMPACT_ATOMS: atom_id res chain seq x y z
N MET A 1 -7.91 -22.32 11.13
CA MET A 1 -6.45 -22.22 11.41
C MET A 1 -5.60 -22.44 10.16
N ALA A 2 -6.11 -22.23 8.95
CA ALA A 2 -5.38 -22.57 7.71
C ALA A 2 -4.73 -21.37 7.01
N TYR A 3 -5.02 -20.12 7.40
CA TYR A 3 -4.46 -18.95 6.72
C TYR A 3 -3.01 -18.65 7.08
N ARG A 4 -2.47 -19.19 8.19
CA ARG A 4 -1.11 -18.90 8.67
C ARG A 4 0.00 -19.77 8.06
N GLU A 5 -0.34 -20.91 7.47
CA GLU A 5 0.67 -21.80 6.88
C GLU A 5 1.23 -21.24 5.56
N HIS A 6 0.54 -20.28 4.95
CA HIS A 6 1.05 -19.47 3.83
C HIS A 6 1.63 -18.10 4.29
N ILE A 7 1.90 -17.93 5.60
CA ILE A 7 2.41 -16.70 6.23
C ILE A 7 3.72 -17.00 6.97
N GLN A 8 4.56 -17.85 6.39
CA GLN A 8 5.99 -17.78 6.67
C GLN A 8 6.63 -17.08 5.48
N PRO A 9 7.41 -16.00 5.67
CA PRO A 9 8.42 -15.68 4.68
C PRO A 9 9.30 -16.91 4.63
N THR A 10 9.22 -17.67 3.54
CA THR A 10 10.21 -18.68 3.22
C THR A 10 11.53 -17.94 3.01
N LEU A 11 12.27 -17.72 4.10
CA LEU A 11 13.71 -17.65 4.02
C LEU A 11 14.12 -19.02 3.49
N LYS A 12 14.23 -19.14 2.16
CA LYS A 12 14.93 -20.26 1.55
C LYS A 12 16.34 -20.25 2.13
N SER A 13 16.59 -21.15 3.08
CA SER A 13 17.93 -21.58 3.44
C SER A 13 18.42 -22.50 2.33
N SER A 14 18.83 -21.92 1.21
CA SER A 14 19.57 -22.63 0.18
C SER A 14 20.90 -21.92 0.02
N GLY A 15 21.99 -22.67 0.25
CA GLY A 15 23.37 -22.21 0.05
C GLY A 15 23.69 -21.95 -1.41
N GLU A 16 23.00 -20.98 -1.99
CA GLU A 16 23.34 -20.39 -3.27
C GLU A 16 24.26 -19.20 -2.99
N SER A 17 25.46 -19.24 -3.58
CA SER A 17 26.37 -18.11 -3.69
C SER A 17 25.56 -16.85 -4.06
N PRO A 18 25.84 -15.66 -3.48
CA PRO A 18 25.05 -14.48 -3.75
C PRO A 18 25.07 -14.23 -5.26
N GLN A 19 23.94 -14.50 -5.93
CA GLN A 19 23.76 -14.08 -7.30
C GLN A 19 23.87 -12.56 -7.26
N SER A 20 24.86 -12.04 -7.99
CA SER A 20 24.98 -10.61 -8.26
C SER A 20 23.75 -10.22 -9.07
N TYR A 21 22.65 -9.89 -8.38
CA TYR A 21 21.53 -9.20 -8.99
C TYR A 21 22.01 -7.80 -9.33
N GLU A 22 22.36 -7.58 -10.59
CA GLU A 22 22.56 -6.22 -11.09
C GLU A 22 21.23 -5.46 -10.92
N PHE A 23 21.28 -4.32 -10.25
CA PHE A 23 20.10 -3.52 -10.00
C PHE A 23 19.70 -2.82 -11.30
N ASP A 24 18.52 -3.15 -11.81
CA ASP A 24 17.89 -2.46 -12.94
C ASP A 24 16.84 -1.48 -12.42
N LEU A 25 17.10 -0.19 -12.61
CA LEU A 25 16.23 0.90 -12.18
C LEU A 25 14.90 0.90 -12.94
N ASP A 26 14.91 0.66 -14.25
CA ASP A 26 13.71 0.76 -15.09
C ASP A 26 12.74 -0.37 -14.75
N THR A 27 13.25 -1.60 -14.64
CA THR A 27 12.46 -2.75 -14.18
C THR A 27 11.93 -2.54 -12.76
N ALA A 28 12.72 -1.93 -11.86
CA ALA A 28 12.27 -1.64 -10.51
C ALA A 28 11.11 -0.61 -10.50
N ILE A 29 11.23 0.46 -11.30
CA ILE A 29 10.19 1.49 -11.44
C ILE A 29 8.91 0.89 -12.01
N GLU A 30 9.00 0.09 -13.07
CA GLU A 30 7.84 -0.55 -13.70
C GLU A 30 7.09 -1.44 -12.70
N ARG A 31 7.83 -2.25 -11.93
CA ARG A 31 7.24 -3.12 -10.89
C ARG A 31 6.56 -2.33 -9.79
N ILE A 32 7.10 -1.18 -9.39
CA ILE A 32 6.49 -0.31 -8.37
C ILE A 32 5.27 0.39 -8.95
N ALA A 33 5.33 0.89 -10.19
CA ALA A 33 4.25 1.60 -10.86
C ALA A 33 2.97 0.77 -10.97
N HIS A 34 3.09 -0.55 -11.17
CA HIS A 34 1.94 -1.48 -11.15
C HIS A 34 1.11 -1.41 -9.85
N TRP A 35 1.74 -1.08 -8.73
CA TRP A 35 1.09 -0.96 -7.41
C TRP A 35 0.61 0.45 -7.09
N LEU A 36 0.95 1.44 -7.92
CA LEU A 36 0.48 2.81 -7.76
C LEU A 36 -0.84 3.00 -8.51
N PRO A 37 -1.72 3.91 -8.06
CA PRO A 37 -2.88 4.30 -8.85
C PRO A 37 -2.42 4.84 -10.20
N ALA A 38 -2.89 4.24 -11.29
CA ALA A 38 -2.54 4.67 -12.66
C ALA A 38 -3.24 5.98 -13.08
N GLN A 39 -4.03 6.57 -12.19
CA GLN A 39 -4.88 7.71 -12.51
C GLN A 39 -4.14 9.03 -12.27
N ALA A 40 -4.11 9.90 -13.29
CA ALA A 40 -3.70 11.29 -13.12
C ALA A 40 -4.67 12.01 -12.16
N PRO A 41 -4.25 13.05 -11.43
CA PRO A 41 -5.18 13.85 -10.65
C PRO A 41 -6.25 14.48 -11.55
N ILE A 42 -7.51 14.07 -11.38
CA ILE A 42 -8.67 14.56 -12.17
C ILE A 42 -9.58 15.38 -11.27
N LYS A 43 -10.20 16.42 -11.85
CA LYS A 43 -11.19 17.30 -11.22
C LYS A 43 -12.54 16.62 -10.92
N ASP A 44 -12.87 15.54 -11.63
CA ASP A 44 -14.15 14.83 -11.50
C ASP A 44 -13.98 13.43 -10.90
N PHE A 45 -14.93 13.03 -10.04
CA PHE A 45 -14.92 11.74 -9.36
C PHE A 45 -15.03 10.58 -10.35
N VAL A 46 -14.06 9.67 -10.33
CA VAL A 46 -14.13 8.37 -10.99
C VAL A 46 -13.89 7.27 -9.96
N HIS A 47 -14.65 6.18 -10.04
CA HIS A 47 -14.54 5.03 -9.15
C HIS A 47 -13.36 4.15 -9.61
N HIS A 48 -12.13 4.48 -9.22
CA HIS A 48 -11.00 3.58 -9.48
C HIS A 48 -11.11 2.33 -8.59
N ASN A 49 -10.92 1.16 -9.19
CA ASN A 49 -10.85 -0.10 -8.46
C ASN A 49 -9.53 -0.17 -7.68
N THR A 50 -9.57 0.02 -6.36
CA THR A 50 -8.40 -0.08 -5.47
C THR A 50 -7.69 -1.43 -5.54
N LEU A 51 -8.35 -2.46 -6.06
CA LEU A 51 -7.79 -3.79 -6.27
C LEU A 51 -7.28 -4.03 -7.70
N HIS A 52 -7.15 -3.00 -8.54
CA HIS A 52 -6.75 -3.15 -9.94
C HIS A 52 -5.48 -4.00 -10.11
N SER A 53 -4.45 -3.76 -9.30
CA SER A 53 -3.18 -4.49 -9.35
C SER A 53 -3.31 -6.00 -9.06
N VAL A 54 -4.42 -6.41 -8.44
CA VAL A 54 -4.72 -7.79 -8.02
C VAL A 54 -6.06 -8.30 -8.58
N GLN A 55 -6.66 -7.59 -9.55
CA GLN A 55 -8.01 -7.88 -10.04
C GLN A 55 -8.13 -9.23 -10.77
N HIS A 56 -6.98 -9.77 -11.20
CA HIS A 56 -6.88 -11.06 -11.85
C HIS A 56 -6.96 -12.24 -10.85
N LEU A 57 -6.90 -11.96 -9.54
CA LEU A 57 -7.00 -12.96 -8.48
C LEU A 57 -8.45 -13.11 -7.99
N PRO A 58 -8.81 -14.28 -7.43
CA PRO A 58 -10.04 -14.44 -6.67
C PRO A 58 -10.15 -13.36 -5.59
N PHE A 59 -11.35 -12.84 -5.35
CA PHE A 59 -11.58 -11.66 -4.52
C PHE A 59 -10.87 -11.73 -3.15
N HIS A 60 -11.03 -12.84 -2.42
CA HIS A 60 -10.44 -13.00 -1.09
C HIS A 60 -8.90 -13.02 -1.13
N GLU A 61 -8.32 -13.62 -2.16
CA GLU A 61 -6.87 -13.66 -2.38
C GLU A 61 -6.33 -12.28 -2.75
N GLY A 62 -6.98 -11.59 -3.69
CA GLY A 62 -6.60 -10.24 -4.10
C GLY A 62 -6.66 -9.26 -2.94
N VAL A 63 -7.73 -9.30 -2.17
CA VAL A 63 -7.90 -8.47 -0.96
C VAL A 63 -6.84 -8.77 0.11
N ALA A 64 -6.47 -10.04 0.30
CA ALA A 64 -5.41 -10.43 1.24
C ALA A 64 -4.02 -9.99 0.75
N LEU A 65 -3.74 -10.10 -0.55
CA LEU A 65 -2.50 -9.65 -1.16
C LEU A 65 -2.38 -8.11 -1.07
N ALA A 66 -3.44 -7.38 -1.44
CA ALA A 66 -3.48 -5.92 -1.30
C ALA A 66 -3.25 -5.48 0.15
N ALA A 67 -3.82 -6.19 1.14
CA ALA A 67 -3.58 -5.91 2.55
C ALA A 67 -2.08 -6.05 2.90
N LYS A 68 -1.44 -7.13 2.46
CA LYS A 68 0.01 -7.37 2.66
C LYS A 68 0.89 -6.35 1.92
N MET A 69 0.45 -5.85 0.78
CA MET A 69 1.22 -4.86 0.04
C MET A 69 1.13 -3.49 0.69
N PHE A 70 -0.08 -3.01 0.94
CA PHE A 70 -0.33 -1.62 1.35
C PHE A 70 -0.43 -1.42 2.87
N GLY A 71 -0.66 -2.48 3.64
CA GLY A 71 -0.98 -2.35 5.07
C GLY A 71 -2.38 -1.78 5.28
N ALA A 72 -3.33 -2.14 4.42
CA ALA A 72 -4.70 -1.69 4.51
C ALA A 72 -5.57 -2.67 5.31
N ARG A 73 -6.63 -2.15 5.94
CA ARG A 73 -7.68 -2.96 6.56
C ARG A 73 -8.66 -3.42 5.47
N SER A 74 -8.38 -4.59 4.94
CA SER A 74 -9.12 -5.22 3.86
C SER A 74 -10.46 -5.85 4.26
N TYR A 75 -10.61 -6.21 5.54
CA TYR A 75 -11.85 -6.69 6.14
C TYR A 75 -12.11 -5.97 7.46
N LEU A 76 -13.34 -6.06 7.95
CA LEU A 76 -13.65 -5.67 9.32
C LEU A 76 -12.92 -6.60 10.31
N PRO A 77 -12.54 -6.11 11.49
CA PRO A 77 -12.11 -6.98 12.59
C PRO A 77 -13.16 -8.06 12.89
N LEU A 78 -12.71 -9.23 13.38
CA LEU A 78 -13.59 -10.33 13.75
C LEU A 78 -14.69 -9.89 14.74
N GLU A 79 -14.35 -9.06 15.71
CA GLU A 79 -15.28 -8.52 16.70
C GLU A 79 -16.47 -7.78 16.09
N ASP A 80 -16.28 -7.10 14.94
CA ASP A 80 -17.36 -6.37 14.29
C ASP A 80 -18.31 -7.34 13.57
N TYR A 81 -17.80 -8.44 13.02
CA TYR A 81 -18.65 -9.52 12.50
C TYR A 81 -19.41 -10.22 13.63
N GLN A 82 -18.75 -10.51 14.75
CA GLN A 82 -19.38 -11.09 15.94
C GLN A 82 -20.49 -10.18 16.49
N ARG A 83 -20.24 -8.87 16.62
CA ARG A 83 -21.24 -7.89 17.06
C ARG A 83 -22.43 -7.83 16.10
N ARG A 84 -22.17 -7.87 14.80
CA ARG A 84 -23.23 -7.92 13.77
C ARG A 84 -24.05 -9.21 13.85
N TYR A 85 -23.44 -10.35 14.16
CA TYR A 85 -24.17 -11.58 14.42
C TYR A 85 -25.03 -11.49 15.70
N GLN A 86 -24.44 -11.02 16.81
CA GLN A 86 -25.16 -10.84 18.08
C GLN A 86 -26.33 -9.86 17.99
N SER A 87 -26.21 -8.82 17.15
CA SER A 87 -27.27 -7.85 16.85
C SER A 87 -28.26 -8.32 15.79
N ASP A 88 -28.20 -9.59 15.37
CA ASP A 88 -29.10 -10.20 14.39
C ASP A 88 -29.06 -9.53 12.99
N ARG A 89 -27.96 -8.81 12.70
CA ARG A 89 -27.64 -8.22 11.38
C ARG A 89 -27.01 -9.23 10.44
N ILE A 90 -26.23 -10.17 10.99
CA ILE A 90 -25.77 -11.37 10.27
C ILE A 90 -26.59 -12.52 10.83
N LYS A 91 -27.36 -13.17 9.97
CA LYS A 91 -28.20 -14.31 10.34
C LYS A 91 -27.40 -15.61 10.35
N ASP A 92 -27.86 -16.57 11.14
CA ASP A 92 -27.21 -17.88 11.23
C ASP A 92 -27.14 -18.62 9.88
N PHE A 93 -28.19 -18.50 9.07
CA PHE A 93 -28.20 -19.09 7.72
C PHE A 93 -27.11 -18.49 6.83
N ALA A 94 -26.72 -17.22 7.02
CA ALA A 94 -25.68 -16.57 6.22
C ALA A 94 -24.30 -17.16 6.55
N ILE A 95 -24.05 -17.50 7.81
CA ILE A 95 -22.84 -18.21 8.23
C ILE A 95 -22.83 -19.62 7.65
N ALA A 96 -23.95 -20.35 7.76
CA ALA A 96 -24.07 -21.69 7.19
C ALA A 96 -23.86 -21.67 5.66
N TRP A 97 -24.43 -20.69 4.97
CA TRP A 97 -24.24 -20.48 3.54
C TRP A 97 -22.77 -20.22 3.21
N ALA A 98 -22.09 -19.32 3.94
CA ALA A 98 -20.68 -19.00 3.70
C ALA A 98 -19.77 -20.22 3.93
N LEU A 99 -20.05 -21.03 4.96
CA LEU A 99 -19.31 -22.27 5.22
C LEU A 99 -19.53 -23.31 4.11
N ALA A 100 -20.75 -23.44 3.60
CA ALA A 100 -21.06 -24.35 2.50
C ALA A 100 -20.38 -23.95 1.17
N HIS A 101 -20.09 -22.66 0.97
CA HIS A 101 -19.40 -22.13 -0.21
C HIS A 101 -17.90 -21.92 0.03
N SER A 102 -17.38 -22.41 1.16
CA SER A 102 -15.94 -22.49 1.37
C SER A 102 -15.43 -23.83 0.86
N ASP A 103 -14.23 -23.87 0.29
CA ASP A 103 -13.55 -25.10 -0.17
C ASP A 103 -13.06 -25.99 1.00
N CYS A 104 -13.80 -25.98 2.11
CA CYS A 104 -13.47 -26.64 3.37
C CYS A 104 -14.27 -27.94 3.57
N THR A 105 -13.64 -28.93 4.21
CA THR A 105 -14.33 -30.16 4.65
C THR A 105 -15.33 -29.87 5.77
N LYS A 106 -16.29 -30.78 6.01
CA LYS A 106 -17.27 -30.63 7.12
C LYS A 106 -16.60 -30.41 8.48
N GLN A 107 -15.53 -31.14 8.77
CA GLN A 107 -14.76 -30.97 10.00
C GLN A 107 -14.13 -29.57 10.09
N GLN A 108 -13.59 -29.05 8.99
CA GLN A 108 -13.04 -27.68 8.94
C GLN A 108 -14.15 -26.63 9.12
N GLN A 109 -15.34 -26.85 8.54
CA GLN A 109 -16.48 -25.95 8.68
C GLN A 109 -16.93 -25.86 10.15
N GLU A 110 -17.05 -27.00 10.85
CA GLU A 110 -17.37 -27.03 12.28
C GLU A 110 -16.33 -26.29 13.12
N GLN A 111 -15.05 -26.51 12.84
CA GLN A 111 -13.94 -25.81 13.50
C GLN A 111 -13.97 -24.29 13.24
N LEU A 112 -14.23 -23.87 12.01
CA LEU A 112 -14.34 -22.45 11.64
C LEU A 112 -15.51 -21.79 12.36
N ARG A 113 -16.66 -22.48 12.42
CA ARG A 113 -17.85 -22.00 13.12
C ARG A 113 -17.62 -21.86 14.62
N ALA A 114 -16.99 -22.84 15.26
CA ALA A 114 -16.67 -22.77 16.68
C ALA A 114 -15.75 -21.57 16.97
N ARG A 115 -14.70 -21.39 16.16
CA ARG A 115 -13.74 -20.28 16.28
C ARG A 115 -14.33 -18.91 16.04
N LEU A 116 -15.41 -18.80 15.26
CA LEU A 116 -16.06 -17.51 15.00
C LEU A 116 -16.50 -16.83 16.30
N PHE A 117 -16.75 -17.59 17.37
CA PHE A 117 -17.24 -17.09 18.66
C PHE A 117 -16.17 -17.03 19.75
N GLU A 118 -14.93 -17.38 19.41
CA GLU A 118 -13.78 -17.14 20.29
C GLU A 118 -13.40 -15.64 20.24
N GLN A 119 -13.02 -15.05 21.37
CA GLN A 119 -12.52 -13.68 21.38
C GLN A 119 -11.16 -13.62 20.67
N ASP A 120 -11.05 -12.74 19.67
CA ASP A 120 -9.79 -12.52 18.95
C ASP A 120 -9.14 -11.20 19.38
N HIS A 121 -8.11 -11.31 20.21
CA HIS A 121 -7.31 -10.17 20.65
C HIS A 121 -6.17 -9.79 19.69
N ARG A 122 -6.03 -10.48 18.55
CA ARG A 122 -4.91 -10.34 17.62
C ARG A 122 -5.29 -9.72 16.27
N SER A 123 -6.57 -9.74 15.88
CA SER A 123 -7.03 -9.29 14.55
C SER A 123 -7.06 -7.77 14.30
N HIS A 124 -6.48 -6.92 15.16
CA HIS A 124 -6.77 -5.48 15.14
C HIS A 124 -5.82 -4.57 14.36
N TYR A 125 -4.70 -5.10 13.87
CA TYR A 125 -3.74 -4.28 13.12
C TYR A 125 -3.84 -4.54 11.61
N PRO A 126 -3.72 -3.48 10.77
CA PRO A 126 -3.37 -3.71 9.38
C PRO A 126 -2.19 -4.68 9.34
N PRO A 127 -2.19 -5.66 8.43
CA PRO A 127 -1.16 -6.68 8.44
C PRO A 127 0.21 -6.03 8.28
N VAL A 128 1.23 -6.72 8.81
CA VAL A 128 2.61 -6.43 8.45
C VAL A 128 2.67 -6.38 6.93
N SER A 129 3.12 -5.24 6.42
CA SER A 129 3.00 -4.92 5.01
C SER A 129 4.33 -4.52 4.42
N LEU A 130 4.49 -4.84 3.13
CA LEU A 130 5.70 -4.49 2.40
C LEU A 130 5.92 -2.98 2.38
N ALA A 131 4.86 -2.18 2.18
CA ALA A 131 5.00 -0.73 2.14
C ALA A 131 5.44 -0.13 3.48
N ASN A 132 4.77 -0.48 4.59
CA ASN A 132 5.04 0.15 5.90
C ASN A 132 6.20 -0.51 6.65
N HIS A 133 6.25 -1.84 6.68
CA HIS A 133 7.19 -2.62 7.50
C HIS A 133 8.38 -3.14 6.68
N GLY A 134 8.29 -3.13 5.35
CA GLY A 134 9.41 -3.42 4.46
C GLY A 134 10.10 -2.13 4.03
N ILE A 135 9.62 -1.54 2.94
CA ILE A 135 10.27 -0.43 2.23
C ILE A 135 10.42 0.79 3.16
N ARG A 136 9.34 1.34 3.71
CA ARG A 136 9.43 2.55 4.55
C ARG A 136 10.31 2.33 5.79
N SER A 137 10.13 1.19 6.46
CA SER A 137 10.95 0.85 7.63
C SER A 137 12.43 0.72 7.25
N ALA A 138 12.76 0.03 6.16
CA ALA A 138 14.14 -0.16 5.73
C ALA A 138 14.84 1.18 5.42
N TRP A 139 14.14 2.10 4.75
CA TRP A 139 14.67 3.45 4.50
C TRP A 139 14.93 4.20 5.80
N LEU A 140 14.00 4.13 6.76
CA LEU A 140 14.17 4.78 8.05
C LEU A 140 15.32 4.16 8.86
N THR A 141 15.43 2.83 8.91
CA THR A 141 16.38 2.14 9.79
C THR A 141 17.77 2.00 9.21
N HIS A 142 17.91 1.91 7.89
CA HIS A 142 19.21 1.70 7.23
C HIS A 142 19.77 2.96 6.58
N LEU A 143 18.91 3.89 6.15
CA LEU A 143 19.31 5.12 5.46
C LEU A 143 18.99 6.37 6.29
N GLU A 144 18.45 6.21 7.50
CA GLU A 144 18.03 7.31 8.39
C GLU A 144 17.08 8.31 7.70
N LEU A 145 16.32 7.83 6.70
CA LEU A 145 15.46 8.67 5.86
C LEU A 145 13.99 8.36 6.13
N ASP A 146 13.30 9.32 6.75
CA ASP A 146 11.84 9.27 6.89
C ASP A 146 11.15 9.69 5.58
N LEU A 147 10.81 8.69 4.76
CA LEU A 147 10.13 8.89 3.49
C LEU A 147 8.78 9.62 3.65
N ASN A 148 8.06 9.41 4.74
CA ASN A 148 6.76 10.06 4.92
C ASN A 148 6.94 11.55 5.19
N ALA A 149 7.88 11.91 6.07
CA ALA A 149 8.19 13.31 6.38
C ALA A 149 8.68 14.06 5.12
N GLN A 150 9.56 13.45 4.33
CA GLN A 150 10.10 14.06 3.11
C GLN A 150 9.04 14.19 2.01
N ALA A 151 8.26 13.13 1.77
CA ALA A 151 7.25 13.12 0.72
C ALA A 151 6.11 14.11 1.02
N HIS A 152 5.57 14.12 2.25
CA HIS A 152 4.44 14.97 2.60
C HIS A 152 4.79 16.46 2.59
N THR A 153 5.98 16.82 3.07
CA THR A 153 6.30 18.22 3.34
C THR A 153 6.77 18.97 2.09
N VAL A 154 7.50 18.28 1.19
CA VAL A 154 8.13 18.94 0.03
C VAL A 154 7.57 18.41 -1.28
N LEU A 155 7.60 17.08 -1.48
CA LEU A 155 7.21 16.48 -2.76
C LEU A 155 5.74 16.73 -3.09
N PHE A 156 4.81 16.49 -2.16
CA PHE A 156 3.39 16.69 -2.42
C PHE A 156 3.05 18.17 -2.72
N ARG A 157 3.68 19.11 -2.02
CA ARG A 157 3.47 20.54 -2.31
C ARG A 157 3.96 20.91 -3.70
N LEU A 158 5.17 20.49 -4.07
CA LEU A 158 5.74 20.78 -5.39
C LEU A 158 4.92 20.10 -6.49
N LEU A 159 4.56 18.83 -6.30
CA LEU A 159 3.77 18.05 -7.27
C LEU A 159 2.38 18.65 -7.47
N SER A 160 1.67 19.00 -6.39
CA SER A 160 0.34 19.62 -6.50
C SER A 160 0.38 20.98 -7.18
N ASN A 161 1.42 21.79 -6.98
CA ASN A 161 1.56 23.08 -7.68
C ASN A 161 2.04 22.89 -9.14
N PHE A 162 2.81 21.83 -9.41
CA PHE A 162 3.26 21.52 -10.77
C PHE A 162 2.12 20.98 -11.64
N LEU A 163 1.29 20.11 -11.07
CA LEU A 163 0.10 19.54 -11.72
C LEU A 163 -1.14 20.43 -11.61
N ASP A 164 -0.98 21.64 -11.06
CA ASP A 164 -2.07 22.59 -10.98
C ASP A 164 -2.55 22.92 -12.39
N GLN A 165 -3.80 22.58 -12.69
CA GLN A 165 -4.41 22.65 -14.04
C GLN A 165 -4.71 24.10 -14.47
N GLY A 166 -3.85 25.06 -14.12
CA GLY A 166 -4.01 26.49 -14.40
C GLY A 166 -5.01 27.19 -13.47
N ILE A 167 -5.26 26.66 -12.27
CA ILE A 167 -6.18 27.28 -11.30
C ILE A 167 -5.45 28.35 -10.48
N SER A 168 -4.18 28.12 -10.15
CA SER A 168 -3.34 29.08 -9.45
C SER A 168 -3.09 30.32 -10.31
N ARG A 169 -3.09 31.47 -9.64
CA ARG A 169 -2.65 32.74 -10.24
C ARG A 169 -1.18 32.76 -10.62
N TRP A 170 -0.40 31.86 -10.02
CA TRP A 170 1.02 31.67 -10.32
C TRP A 170 1.26 30.25 -10.79
N SER A 171 1.63 30.10 -12.06
CA SER A 171 2.04 28.82 -12.63
C SER A 171 3.46 28.50 -12.18
N LEU A 172 3.60 27.37 -11.49
CA LEU A 172 4.88 26.84 -11.04
C LEU A 172 5.79 26.40 -12.23
N PRO A 173 5.31 25.56 -13.17
CA PRO A 173 6.08 25.17 -14.35
C PRO A 173 6.08 26.24 -15.45
N LYS A 174 7.20 26.37 -16.17
CA LYS A 174 7.24 27.05 -17.46
C LYS A 174 6.62 26.16 -18.55
N GLU A 175 6.25 26.75 -19.68
CA GLU A 175 5.73 26.01 -20.82
C GLU A 175 6.71 24.91 -21.27
N GLY A 176 6.23 23.65 -21.28
CA GLY A 176 7.02 22.48 -21.65
C GLY A 176 8.11 22.07 -20.65
N GLU A 177 8.20 22.70 -19.48
CA GLU A 177 9.23 22.39 -18.48
C GLU A 177 8.89 21.10 -17.73
N PRO A 178 9.77 20.08 -17.72
CA PRO A 178 9.53 18.85 -16.99
C PRO A 178 9.60 19.07 -15.49
N PHE A 179 8.97 18.16 -14.73
CA PHE A 179 8.85 18.28 -13.26
C PHE A 179 10.19 18.52 -12.58
N TRP A 180 11.21 17.73 -12.93
CA TRP A 180 12.50 17.80 -12.25
C TRP A 180 13.25 19.10 -12.53
N ASP A 181 13.21 19.60 -13.77
CA ASP A 181 13.85 20.88 -14.12
C ASP A 181 13.17 22.06 -13.40
N CYS A 182 11.84 22.01 -13.26
CA CYS A 182 11.08 22.99 -12.49
C CYS A 182 11.53 22.99 -11.02
N VAL A 183 11.65 21.81 -10.41
CA VAL A 183 12.11 21.64 -9.02
C VAL A 183 13.55 22.13 -8.84
N LEU A 184 14.47 21.75 -9.73
CA LEU A 184 15.86 22.22 -9.69
C LEU A 184 15.94 23.74 -9.82
N ARG A 185 15.19 24.34 -10.75
CA ARG A 185 15.12 25.80 -10.92
C ARG A 185 14.65 26.49 -9.64
N LEU A 186 13.64 25.96 -8.97
CA LEU A 186 13.15 26.51 -7.70
C LEU A 186 14.18 26.33 -6.58
N ALA A 187 14.81 25.17 -6.49
CA ALA A 187 15.82 24.88 -5.47
C ALA A 187 17.06 25.78 -5.61
N GLN A 188 17.42 26.17 -6.84
CA GLN A 188 18.58 27.03 -7.12
C GLN A 188 18.26 28.52 -7.06
N ASN A 189 17.07 28.94 -7.54
CA ASN A 189 16.78 30.34 -7.83
C ASN A 189 15.66 30.94 -6.96
N SER A 190 15.13 30.20 -5.98
CA SER A 190 14.10 30.71 -5.07
C SER A 190 14.57 30.69 -3.61
N LEU A 191 13.94 31.53 -2.80
CA LEU A 191 14.10 31.52 -1.33
C LEU A 191 13.17 30.51 -0.65
N LEU A 192 12.52 29.63 -1.41
CA LEU A 192 11.66 28.60 -0.83
C LEU A 192 12.53 27.60 -0.05
N PRO A 193 12.15 27.26 1.19
CA PRO A 193 12.89 26.29 2.01
C PRO A 193 12.59 24.86 1.52
N LEU A 194 13.19 24.49 0.39
CA LEU A 194 13.03 23.18 -0.26
C LEU A 194 14.08 22.18 0.24
N TYR A 195 14.24 22.03 1.55
CA TYR A 195 15.16 21.04 2.11
C TYR A 195 14.74 19.61 1.70
N PRO A 196 15.66 18.70 1.32
CA PRO A 196 17.11 18.87 1.20
C PRO A 196 17.60 19.38 -0.18
N LEU A 197 16.68 19.66 -1.11
CA LEU A 197 17.00 20.01 -2.51
C LEU A 197 17.76 21.33 -2.66
N ASN A 198 17.63 22.25 -1.71
CA ASN A 198 18.36 23.51 -1.71
C ASN A 198 19.73 23.46 -1.00
N GLU A 199 20.17 22.28 -0.52
CA GLU A 199 21.50 22.12 0.08
C GLU A 199 22.64 22.26 -0.96
N PRO A 200 23.76 22.91 -0.62
CA PRO A 200 24.87 23.14 -1.55
C PRO A 200 25.44 21.86 -2.20
N GLY A 201 25.42 20.73 -1.50
CA GLY A 201 25.92 19.44 -2.00
C GLY A 201 25.00 18.72 -2.98
N VAL A 202 23.71 19.07 -3.01
CA VAL A 202 22.69 18.53 -3.93
C VAL A 202 22.61 19.37 -5.22
N ARG A 203 23.17 20.58 -5.21
CA ARG A 203 23.15 21.55 -6.32
C ARG A 203 24.22 21.34 -7.39
N GLN A 204 25.16 20.40 -7.20
CA GLN A 204 26.25 20.12 -8.13
C GLN A 204 25.91 19.00 -9.11
#